data_AF-A0A381NC83-F1
#
_entry.id   AF-A0A381NC83-F1
#
_cell.length_a   1.000
_cell.length_b   1.000
_cell.length_c   1.000
_cell.angle_alpha   90.00
_cell.angle_beta   90.00
_cell.angle_gamma   90.00
#
_symmetry.space_group_name_H-M   'P 1'
#
loop_
_entity.id
_entity.type
_entity.pdbx_description
1 polymer ?
#
loop_
_entity_poly.entity_id
_entity_poly.type
_entity_poly.pdbx_seq_one_letter_code
_entity_poly.pdbx_strand_id
1 'polypeptide(L)'
;MATLGPTGKTDPRRFDGKKKLFLVPLIPMSNAISESNSELLDRYWKEVTQQIGNLESALGTVRHVFHEMVHDESENGLNMLESISPGSVKLVRHLTGSGAKLCQLEDPELLMEMTDWQRCLSVGLISKKVFEMASENYKILSDKRNTSIAERINNVINETDVGLLCISEGHTVQFPTDIQVFYVAPPSSNDLRAAVSELMNPTEISED
;
A
#
# COMPACT_ATOMS: atom_id res chain seq x y z
N MET A 1 18.20 -1.33 -4.27
CA MET A 1 17.26 -0.35 -4.84
C MET A 1 17.48 -0.30 -6.36
N ALA A 2 16.53 -0.77 -7.15
CA ALA A 2 16.57 -0.61 -8.61
C ALA A 2 15.41 0.30 -9.01
N THR A 3 15.61 1.60 -8.90
CA THR A 3 14.73 2.60 -9.50
C THR A 3 14.95 2.59 -11.01
N LEU A 4 13.87 2.53 -11.79
CA LEU A 4 13.93 2.71 -13.24
C LEU A 4 14.27 4.18 -13.52
N GLY A 5 15.56 4.46 -13.68
CA GLY A 5 16.05 5.78 -14.10
C GLY A 5 15.64 6.10 -15.55
N PRO A 6 15.47 7.39 -15.88
CA PRO A 6 15.13 7.81 -17.24
C PRO A 6 16.34 7.57 -18.14
N THR A 7 16.13 6.89 -19.27
CA THR A 7 17.14 6.52 -20.29
C THR A 7 18.04 5.32 -19.98
N GLY A 8 17.42 4.14 -19.86
CA GLY A 8 18.06 2.87 -20.13
C GLY A 8 16.99 1.82 -20.27
N LYS A 9 16.58 1.47 -21.51
CA LYS A 9 15.65 0.36 -21.73
C LYS A 9 16.28 -0.91 -21.15
N THR A 10 15.89 -1.25 -19.95
CA THR A 10 16.35 -2.48 -19.31
C THR A 10 15.59 -3.63 -19.94
N ASP A 11 16.32 -4.60 -20.48
CA ASP A 11 15.77 -5.79 -21.10
C ASP A 11 14.85 -6.52 -20.09
N PRO A 12 13.53 -6.65 -20.36
CA PRO A 12 12.60 -7.33 -19.46
C PRO A 12 13.02 -8.77 -19.13
N ARG A 13 13.75 -9.43 -20.03
CA ARG A 13 14.26 -10.81 -19.87
C ARG A 13 15.18 -10.98 -18.67
N ARG A 14 15.78 -9.90 -18.15
CA ARG A 14 16.61 -9.97 -16.93
C ARG A 14 15.81 -10.32 -15.67
N PHE A 15 14.47 -10.28 -15.76
CA PHE A 15 13.54 -10.63 -14.69
C PHE A 15 12.86 -11.98 -14.92
N ASP A 16 13.31 -12.75 -15.92
CA ASP A 16 12.83 -14.10 -16.15
C ASP A 16 13.23 -15.02 -14.98
N GLY A 17 12.30 -15.88 -14.56
CA GLY A 17 12.51 -16.79 -13.44
C GLY A 17 12.53 -16.13 -12.05
N LYS A 18 12.11 -14.86 -11.93
CA LYS A 18 11.91 -14.18 -10.65
C LYS A 18 10.44 -13.83 -10.42
N LYS A 19 10.03 -13.92 -9.16
CA LYS A 19 8.76 -13.39 -8.67
C LYS A 19 8.77 -11.87 -8.86
N LYS A 20 7.67 -11.30 -9.34
CA LYS A 20 7.56 -9.86 -9.58
C LYS A 20 6.48 -9.29 -8.69
N LEU A 21 6.77 -8.15 -8.06
CA LEU A 21 5.83 -7.47 -7.18
C LEU A 21 5.69 -6.02 -7.62
N PHE A 22 4.51 -5.63 -8.08
CA PHE A 22 4.16 -4.23 -8.29
C PHE A 22 3.70 -3.65 -6.96
N LEU A 23 4.36 -2.60 -6.48
CA LEU A 23 4.10 -2.02 -5.17
C LEU A 23 3.50 -0.62 -5.33
N VAL A 24 2.26 -0.45 -4.88
CA VAL A 24 1.52 0.82 -4.86
C VAL A 24 1.57 1.37 -3.43
N PRO A 25 2.27 2.48 -3.17
CA PRO A 25 2.27 3.11 -1.85
C PRO A 25 0.90 3.73 -1.54
N LEU A 26 0.32 3.38 -0.39
CA LEU A 26 -0.88 4.04 0.14
C LEU A 26 -0.44 5.27 0.93
N ILE A 27 -0.81 6.47 0.45
CA ILE A 27 -0.51 7.72 1.13
C ILE A 27 -1.57 7.91 2.24
N PRO A 28 -1.17 7.97 3.52
CA PRO A 28 -2.12 8.12 4.62
C PRO A 28 -2.81 9.48 4.54
N MET A 29 -4.13 9.48 4.50
CA MET A 29 -4.96 10.68 4.36
C MET A 29 -6.12 10.64 5.34
N SER A 30 -6.48 11.79 5.87
CA SER A 30 -7.73 11.97 6.60
C SER A 30 -8.90 12.11 5.63
N ASN A 31 -10.12 11.92 6.14
CA ASN A 31 -11.34 12.12 5.36
C ASN A 31 -11.44 13.55 4.82
N ALA A 32 -11.06 14.55 5.62
CA ALA A 32 -11.07 15.96 5.22
C ALA A 32 -10.13 16.25 4.03
N ILE A 33 -8.94 15.66 4.02
CA ILE A 33 -8.00 15.77 2.89
C ILE A 33 -8.61 15.11 1.66
N SER A 34 -9.19 13.93 1.83
CA SER A 34 -9.75 13.14 0.73
C SER A 34 -10.93 13.86 0.05
N GLU A 35 -11.82 14.45 0.84
CA GLU A 35 -12.96 15.23 0.33
C GLU A 35 -12.51 16.48 -0.43
N SER A 36 -11.53 17.21 0.11
CA SER A 36 -11.02 18.46 -0.48
C SER A 36 -10.15 18.24 -1.73
N ASN A 37 -9.69 17.01 -1.97
CA ASN A 37 -8.75 16.65 -3.04
C ASN A 37 -9.27 15.54 -3.96
N SER A 38 -10.60 15.40 -4.10
CA SER A 38 -11.22 14.33 -4.88
C SER A 38 -10.72 14.22 -6.34
N GLU A 39 -10.59 15.34 -7.05
CA GLU A 39 -10.05 15.35 -8.43
C GLU A 39 -8.59 14.87 -8.50
N LEU A 40 -7.78 15.27 -7.51
CA LEU A 40 -6.38 14.86 -7.39
C LEU A 40 -6.28 13.36 -7.09
N LEU A 41 -7.17 12.82 -6.24
CA LEU A 41 -7.26 11.40 -5.96
C LEU A 41 -7.67 10.59 -7.18
N ASP A 42 -8.68 11.04 -7.94
CA ASP A 42 -9.12 10.38 -9.16
C ASP A 42 -7.99 10.36 -10.21
N ARG A 43 -7.27 11.48 -10.36
CA ARG A 43 -6.07 11.55 -11.20
C ARG A 43 -4.99 10.57 -10.73
N TYR A 44 -4.69 10.54 -9.44
CA TYR A 44 -3.71 9.63 -8.86
C TYR A 44 -4.04 8.17 -9.17
N TRP A 45 -5.25 7.72 -8.88
CA TRP A 45 -5.64 6.33 -9.12
C TRP A 45 -5.68 5.98 -10.61
N LYS A 46 -6.09 6.92 -11.48
CA LYS A 46 -6.01 6.73 -12.93
C LYS A 46 -4.57 6.54 -13.41
N GLU A 47 -3.63 7.35 -12.91
CA GLU A 47 -2.21 7.24 -13.24
C GLU A 47 -1.61 5.93 -12.70
N VAL A 48 -1.96 5.52 -11.48
CA VAL A 48 -1.59 4.20 -10.91
C VAL A 48 -2.05 3.07 -11.83
N THR A 49 -3.33 3.03 -12.21
CA THR A 49 -3.88 2.00 -13.10
C THR A 49 -3.17 1.98 -14.46
N GLN A 50 -2.90 3.15 -15.05
CA GLN A 50 -2.18 3.24 -16.32
C GLN A 50 -0.74 2.71 -16.22
N GLN A 51 -0.04 3.04 -15.13
CA GLN A 51 1.32 2.57 -14.89
C GLN A 51 1.36 1.05 -14.69
N ILE A 52 0.37 0.47 -13.98
CA ILE A 52 0.23 -0.98 -13.83
C ILE A 52 0.02 -1.64 -15.19
N GLY A 53 -0.89 -1.15 -16.04
CA GLY A 53 -1.11 -1.73 -17.38
C GLY A 53 0.15 -1.70 -18.27
N ASN A 54 0.97 -0.64 -18.14
CA ASN A 54 2.26 -0.57 -18.83
C ASN A 54 3.25 -1.61 -18.31
N LEU A 55 3.29 -1.85 -16.99
CA LEU A 55 4.12 -2.88 -16.39
C LEU A 55 3.63 -4.28 -16.77
N GLU A 56 2.32 -4.54 -16.78
CA GLU A 56 1.76 -5.83 -17.18
C GLU A 56 2.14 -6.20 -18.62
N SER A 57 2.11 -5.21 -19.52
CA SER A 57 2.51 -5.38 -20.93
C SER A 57 3.97 -5.77 -21.10
N ALA A 58 4.84 -5.44 -20.13
CA ALA A 58 6.28 -5.68 -20.20
C ALA A 58 6.75 -6.86 -19.33
N LEU A 59 6.04 -7.17 -18.25
CA LEU A 59 6.51 -8.04 -17.17
C LEU A 59 5.58 -9.22 -16.84
N GLY A 60 4.37 -9.25 -17.43
CA GLY A 60 3.34 -10.24 -17.18
C GLY A 60 2.16 -9.68 -16.39
N THR A 61 0.99 -10.30 -16.55
CA THR A 61 -0.25 -9.85 -15.90
C THR A 61 -0.25 -10.15 -14.41
N VAL A 62 -0.86 -9.27 -13.62
CA VAL A 62 -1.07 -9.45 -12.19
C VAL A 62 -1.98 -10.65 -11.96
N ARG A 63 -1.50 -11.60 -11.14
CA ARG A 63 -2.24 -12.80 -10.75
C ARG A 63 -2.73 -12.77 -9.31
N HIS A 64 -1.99 -12.08 -8.44
CA HIS A 64 -2.24 -12.02 -7.00
C HIS A 64 -2.30 -10.57 -6.56
N VAL A 65 -3.37 -10.17 -5.88
CA VAL A 65 -3.55 -8.81 -5.36
C VAL A 65 -3.56 -8.88 -3.84
N PHE A 66 -2.62 -8.17 -3.24
CA PHE A 66 -2.50 -7.98 -1.80
C PHE A 66 -2.80 -6.52 -1.48
N HIS A 67 -3.52 -6.30 -0.39
CA HIS A 67 -3.79 -4.95 0.09
C HIS A 67 -3.68 -4.96 1.61
N GLU A 68 -3.00 -3.96 2.15
CA GLU A 68 -2.96 -3.68 3.58
C GLU A 68 -4.39 -3.61 4.17
N MET A 69 -4.57 -4.09 5.39
CA MET A 69 -5.85 -4.27 6.09
C MET A 69 -6.74 -5.40 5.54
N VAL A 70 -6.33 -6.16 4.52
CA VAL A 70 -7.12 -7.29 4.00
C VAL A 70 -6.76 -8.60 4.71
N HIS A 71 -7.71 -9.11 5.48
CA HIS A 71 -7.66 -10.44 6.09
C HIS A 71 -8.71 -11.42 5.52
N ASP A 72 -9.60 -10.97 4.63
CA ASP A 72 -10.68 -11.75 4.01
C ASP A 72 -10.58 -11.61 2.48
N GLU A 73 -10.48 -12.74 1.78
CA GLU A 73 -10.33 -12.79 0.31
C GLU A 73 -11.67 -12.80 -0.46
N SER A 74 -12.80 -12.81 0.25
CA SER A 74 -14.14 -12.78 -0.32
C SER A 74 -14.63 -11.36 -0.67
N GLU A 75 -15.84 -11.25 -1.21
CA GLU A 75 -16.51 -9.95 -1.43
C GLU A 75 -16.63 -9.12 -0.15
N ASN A 76 -16.68 -9.75 1.03
CA ASN A 76 -16.69 -9.01 2.30
C ASN A 76 -15.39 -8.20 2.49
N GLY A 77 -14.24 -8.77 2.11
CA GLY A 77 -12.96 -8.06 2.14
C GLY A 77 -12.92 -6.87 1.18
N LEU A 78 -13.49 -7.03 -0.02
CA LEU A 78 -13.62 -5.93 -0.99
C LEU A 78 -14.55 -4.81 -0.49
N ASN A 79 -15.68 -5.18 0.13
CA ASN A 79 -16.62 -4.20 0.71
C ASN A 79 -16.00 -3.45 1.90
N MET A 80 -15.16 -4.12 2.69
CA MET A 80 -14.40 -3.49 3.76
C MET A 80 -13.38 -2.48 3.19
N LEU A 81 -12.65 -2.86 2.14
CA LEU A 81 -11.72 -1.95 1.46
C LEU A 81 -12.41 -0.71 0.89
N GLU A 82 -13.63 -0.84 0.36
CA GLU A 82 -14.40 0.28 -0.17
C GLU A 82 -14.69 1.36 0.88
N SER A 83 -14.86 0.96 2.13
CA SER A 83 -15.06 1.89 3.26
C SER A 83 -13.77 2.58 3.70
N ILE A 84 -12.60 2.01 3.40
CA ILE A 84 -11.29 2.49 3.85
C ILE A 84 -10.62 3.34 2.77
N SER A 85 -10.69 2.91 1.50
CA SER A 85 -10.02 3.55 0.37
C SER A 85 -10.81 3.32 -0.93
N PRO A 86 -11.75 4.24 -1.26
CA PRO A 86 -12.59 4.13 -2.45
C PRO A 86 -11.81 4.08 -3.77
N GLY A 87 -10.62 4.70 -3.81
CA GLY A 87 -9.77 4.69 -5.00
C GLY A 87 -9.03 3.37 -5.19
N SER A 88 -8.46 2.81 -4.12
CA SER A 88 -7.74 1.54 -4.21
C SER A 88 -8.69 0.37 -4.50
N VAL A 89 -9.91 0.37 -3.96
CA VAL A 89 -10.87 -0.71 -4.25
C VAL A 89 -11.26 -0.76 -5.73
N LYS A 90 -11.34 0.38 -6.43
CA LYS A 90 -11.59 0.42 -7.89
C LYS A 90 -10.49 -0.30 -8.66
N LEU A 91 -9.23 -0.07 -8.29
CA LEU A 91 -8.08 -0.78 -8.86
C LEU A 91 -8.15 -2.28 -8.56
N VAL A 92 -8.40 -2.66 -7.30
CA VAL A 92 -8.50 -4.07 -6.91
C VAL A 92 -9.61 -4.77 -7.69
N ARG A 93 -10.81 -4.19 -7.77
CA ARG A 93 -11.94 -4.74 -8.55
C ARG A 93 -11.62 -4.86 -10.05
N HIS A 94 -10.90 -3.89 -10.62
CA HIS A 94 -10.46 -3.96 -12.02
C HIS A 94 -9.54 -5.17 -12.27
N LEU A 95 -8.56 -5.39 -11.39
CA LEU A 95 -7.61 -6.50 -11.51
C LEU A 95 -8.29 -7.85 -11.27
N THR A 96 -9.15 -7.96 -10.25
CA THR A 96 -9.86 -9.22 -9.97
C THR A 96 -10.87 -9.56 -11.06
N GLY A 97 -11.56 -8.54 -11.61
CA GLY A 97 -12.42 -8.70 -12.79
C GLY A 97 -11.67 -9.16 -14.05
N SER A 98 -10.36 -8.92 -14.11
CA SER A 98 -9.47 -9.34 -15.20
C SER A 98 -8.79 -10.70 -14.92
N GLY A 99 -9.16 -11.39 -13.85
CA GLY A 99 -8.71 -12.74 -13.52
C GLY A 99 -7.60 -12.84 -12.47
N ALA A 100 -7.22 -11.72 -11.84
CA ALA A 100 -6.40 -11.76 -10.63
C ALA A 100 -7.22 -12.24 -9.42
N LYS A 101 -6.54 -12.73 -8.38
CA LYS A 101 -7.18 -13.10 -7.12
C LYS A 101 -6.84 -12.09 -6.03
N LEU A 102 -7.83 -11.65 -5.26
CA LEU A 102 -7.58 -11.01 -3.98
C LEU A 102 -7.01 -12.07 -3.05
N CYS A 103 -5.92 -11.76 -2.38
CA CYS A 103 -5.26 -12.65 -1.44
C CYS A 103 -5.36 -12.04 -0.05
N GLN A 104 -5.77 -12.86 0.93
CA GLN A 104 -5.57 -12.50 2.33
C GLN A 104 -4.08 -12.21 2.56
N LEU A 105 -3.80 -11.03 3.12
CA LEU A 105 -2.44 -10.58 3.41
C LEU A 105 -2.15 -10.66 4.91
N GLU A 106 -3.11 -10.30 5.74
CA GLU A 106 -2.90 -10.09 7.17
C GLU A 106 -3.64 -11.09 8.04
N ASP A 107 -3.06 -11.34 9.21
CA ASP A 107 -3.70 -12.08 10.30
C ASP A 107 -4.71 -11.16 11.01
N PRO A 108 -5.99 -11.57 11.12
CA PRO A 108 -7.03 -10.71 11.67
C PRO A 108 -6.82 -10.38 13.15
N GLU A 109 -6.31 -11.32 13.96
CA GLU A 109 -6.07 -11.08 15.39
C GLU A 109 -4.96 -10.05 15.59
N LEU A 110 -3.84 -10.22 14.89
CA LEU A 110 -2.73 -9.27 14.87
C LEU A 110 -3.20 -7.88 14.43
N LEU A 111 -3.97 -7.83 13.34
CA LEU A 111 -4.46 -6.57 12.77
C LEU A 111 -5.39 -5.83 13.75
N MET A 112 -6.31 -6.54 14.40
CA MET A 112 -7.22 -5.96 15.38
C MET A 112 -6.45 -5.42 16.60
N GLU A 113 -5.52 -6.19 17.15
CA GLU A 113 -4.72 -5.74 18.30
C GLU A 113 -3.86 -4.52 17.95
N MET A 114 -3.18 -4.54 16.81
CA MET A 114 -2.37 -3.42 16.32
C MET A 114 -3.23 -2.16 16.12
N THR A 115 -4.44 -2.32 15.59
CA THR A 115 -5.40 -1.22 15.39
C THR A 115 -5.82 -0.61 16.72
N ASP A 116 -6.07 -1.42 17.75
CA ASP A 116 -6.45 -0.92 19.07
C ASP A 116 -5.30 -0.15 19.74
N TRP A 117 -4.05 -0.62 19.60
CA TRP A 117 -2.89 0.14 20.06
C TRP A 117 -2.73 1.46 19.31
N GLN A 118 -2.92 1.47 17.98
CA GLN A 118 -2.90 2.68 17.18
C GLN A 118 -3.98 3.68 17.61
N ARG A 119 -5.21 3.21 17.89
CA ARG A 119 -6.30 4.04 18.42
C ARG A 119 -5.93 4.65 19.77
N CYS A 120 -5.36 3.86 20.68
CA CYS A 120 -4.89 4.35 21.97
C CYS A 120 -3.85 5.46 21.80
N LEU A 121 -2.93 5.33 20.85
CA LEU A 121 -1.92 6.37 20.56
C LEU A 121 -2.55 7.62 19.94
N SER A 122 -3.53 7.44 19.05
CA SER A 122 -4.15 8.55 18.30
C SER A 122 -4.94 9.54 19.16
N VAL A 123 -5.41 9.13 20.35
CA VAL A 123 -6.19 10.01 21.25
C VAL A 123 -5.33 10.95 22.09
N GLY A 124 -3.99 10.82 22.08
CA GLY A 124 -3.09 11.66 22.86
C GLY A 124 -3.04 11.29 24.35
N LEU A 125 -2.41 10.16 24.68
CA LEU A 125 -2.31 9.65 26.05
C LEU A 125 -1.50 10.58 26.98
N ILE A 126 -2.07 10.90 28.15
CA ILE A 126 -1.45 11.80 29.14
C ILE A 126 -0.38 11.08 29.98
N SER A 127 -0.66 9.84 30.39
CA SER A 127 0.28 9.06 31.23
C SER A 127 1.45 8.56 30.41
N LYS A 128 2.66 9.04 30.71
CA LYS A 128 3.90 8.59 30.07
C LYS A 128 4.04 7.06 30.06
N LYS A 129 3.77 6.41 31.19
CA LYS A 129 3.86 4.94 31.31
C LYS A 129 2.90 4.23 30.35
N VAL A 130 1.68 4.74 30.20
CA VAL A 130 0.67 4.14 29.31
C VAL A 130 1.03 4.41 27.85
N PHE A 131 1.53 5.61 27.55
CA PHE A 131 2.05 5.95 26.22
C PHE A 131 3.21 5.04 25.80
N GLU A 132 4.19 4.82 26.69
CA GLU A 132 5.33 3.92 26.43
C GLU A 132 4.86 2.49 26.17
N MET A 133 3.95 1.97 27.00
CA MET A 133 3.38 0.65 26.83
C MET A 133 2.65 0.49 25.49
N ALA A 134 1.79 1.44 25.12
CA ALA A 134 1.07 1.40 23.85
C ALA A 134 2.02 1.49 22.65
N SER A 135 3.04 2.36 22.75
CA SER A 135 4.05 2.52 21.69
C SER A 135 4.90 1.27 21.49
N GLU A 136 5.32 0.63 22.58
CA GLU A 136 6.12 -0.60 22.54
C GLU A 136 5.33 -1.75 21.93
N ASN A 137 4.09 -1.97 22.37
CA ASN A 137 3.24 -3.02 21.80
C ASN A 137 2.92 -2.77 20.32
N TYR A 138 2.59 -1.53 19.95
CA TYR A 138 2.38 -1.16 18.54
C TYR A 138 3.61 -1.46 17.69
N LYS A 139 4.81 -1.11 18.18
CA LYS A 139 6.07 -1.37 17.46
C LYS A 139 6.33 -2.86 17.29
N ILE A 140 6.20 -3.65 18.37
CA ILE A 140 6.41 -5.11 18.34
C ILE A 140 5.47 -5.75 17.31
N LEU A 141 4.19 -5.38 17.32
CA LEU A 141 3.20 -5.92 16.37
C LEU A 141 3.46 -5.43 14.95
N SER A 142 3.88 -4.18 14.75
CA SER A 142 4.26 -3.66 13.43
C SER A 142 5.44 -4.42 12.82
N ASP A 143 6.45 -4.77 13.60
CA ASP A 143 7.60 -5.56 13.14
C ASP A 143 7.17 -7.00 12.79
N LYS A 144 6.31 -7.60 13.62
CA LYS A 144 5.70 -8.93 13.36
C LYS A 144 4.86 -8.91 12.09
N ARG A 145 4.03 -7.88 11.91
CA ARG A 145 3.19 -7.65 10.73
C ARG A 145 4.02 -7.60 9.46
N ASN A 146 5.09 -6.79 9.46
CA ASN A 146 5.93 -6.62 8.28
C ASN A 146 6.67 -7.90 7.89
N THR A 147 7.06 -8.72 8.87
CA THR A 147 7.63 -10.05 8.64
C THR A 147 6.59 -10.99 8.01
N SER A 148 5.38 -11.03 8.59
CA SER A 148 4.29 -11.88 8.09
C SER A 148 3.84 -11.50 6.67
N ILE A 149 3.80 -10.21 6.33
CA ILE A 149 3.50 -9.72 4.98
C ILE A 149 4.52 -10.26 3.96
N ALA A 150 5.81 -10.18 4.26
CA ALA A 150 6.85 -10.68 3.37
C ALA A 150 6.73 -12.19 3.15
N GLU A 151 6.50 -12.95 4.21
CA GLU A 151 6.31 -14.40 4.15
C GLU A 151 5.06 -14.79 3.34
N ARG A 152 3.93 -14.12 3.59
CA ARG A 152 2.67 -14.38 2.88
C ARG A 152 2.82 -14.15 1.38
N ILE A 153 3.40 -13.02 0.99
CA ILE A 153 3.64 -12.69 -0.42
C ILE A 153 4.57 -13.72 -1.05
N ASN A 154 5.66 -14.08 -0.37
CA ASN A 154 6.60 -15.07 -0.89
C ASN A 154 5.96 -16.45 -1.08
N ASN A 155 5.06 -16.86 -0.20
CA ASN A 155 4.41 -18.17 -0.26
C ASN A 155 3.28 -18.24 -1.29
N VAL A 156 2.62 -17.12 -1.59
CA VAL A 156 1.48 -17.07 -2.52
C VAL A 156 1.93 -16.83 -3.97
N ILE A 157 2.94 -15.99 -4.20
CA ILE A 157 3.44 -15.72 -5.54
C ILE A 157 4.32 -16.88 -6.01
N ASN A 158 3.92 -17.56 -7.08
CA ASN A 158 4.73 -18.58 -7.74
C ASN A 158 5.90 -17.94 -8.50
N GLU A 159 6.96 -18.71 -8.80
CA GLU A 159 8.25 -18.22 -9.35
C GLU A 159 8.16 -17.30 -10.58
N THR A 160 7.09 -17.40 -11.37
CA THR A 160 6.89 -16.61 -12.59
C THR A 160 5.70 -15.65 -12.53
N ASP A 161 4.90 -15.71 -11.46
CA ASP A 161 3.70 -14.89 -11.31
C ASP A 161 4.05 -13.46 -10.92
N VAL A 162 3.12 -12.55 -11.24
CA VAL A 162 3.18 -11.15 -10.83
C VAL A 162 2.16 -10.92 -9.72
N GLY A 163 2.63 -10.40 -8.59
CA GLY A 163 1.79 -9.87 -7.53
C GLY A 163 1.66 -8.35 -7.61
N LEU A 164 0.58 -7.82 -7.06
CA LEU A 164 0.43 -6.42 -6.73
C LEU A 164 0.23 -6.26 -5.23
N LEU A 165 0.94 -5.32 -4.60
CA LEU A 165 0.79 -4.98 -3.19
C LEU A 165 0.44 -3.50 -3.05
N CYS A 166 -0.71 -3.21 -2.45
CA CYS A 166 -1.02 -1.90 -1.89
C CYS A 166 -0.64 -1.88 -0.40
N ILE A 167 0.29 -1.02 0.00
CA ILE A 167 0.78 -0.96 1.39
C ILE A 167 1.12 0.49 1.78
N SER A 168 0.96 0.84 3.06
CA SER A 168 1.26 2.18 3.56
C SER A 168 2.65 2.67 3.16
N GLU A 169 2.72 3.93 2.73
CA GLU A 169 3.98 4.61 2.47
C GLU A 169 4.84 4.62 3.74
N GLY A 170 6.15 4.34 3.59
CA GLY A 170 7.06 4.23 4.72
C GLY A 170 7.08 2.86 5.43
N HIS A 171 6.42 1.84 4.87
CA HIS A 171 6.53 0.46 5.38
C HIS A 171 7.99 -0.02 5.48
N THR A 172 8.26 -0.93 6.42
CA THR A 172 9.61 -1.50 6.63
C THR A 172 9.75 -2.96 6.17
N VAL A 173 8.72 -3.50 5.49
CA VAL A 173 8.73 -4.86 4.90
C VAL A 173 10.00 -5.12 4.10
N GLN A 174 10.70 -6.21 4.44
CA GLN A 174 11.89 -6.69 3.73
C GLN A 174 11.50 -7.89 2.88
N PHE A 175 11.49 -7.72 1.55
CA PHE A 175 11.18 -8.81 0.64
C PHE A 175 12.41 -9.71 0.40
N PRO A 176 12.21 -11.03 0.24
CA PRO A 176 13.24 -11.95 -0.23
C PRO A 176 13.92 -11.51 -1.54
N THR A 177 15.17 -11.92 -1.74
CA THR A 177 16.01 -11.47 -2.88
C THR A 177 15.56 -12.01 -4.24
N ASP A 178 14.75 -13.06 -4.26
CA ASP A 178 14.10 -13.64 -5.43
C ASP A 178 12.81 -12.89 -5.84
N ILE A 179 12.31 -11.97 -5.01
CA ILE A 179 11.22 -11.05 -5.35
C ILE A 179 11.78 -9.74 -5.91
N GLN A 180 11.48 -9.47 -7.17
CA GLN A 180 11.77 -8.18 -7.80
C GLN A 180 10.60 -7.22 -7.59
N VAL A 181 10.85 -6.16 -6.81
CA VAL A 181 9.86 -5.11 -6.55
C VAL A 181 9.95 -3.99 -7.60
N PHE A 182 8.80 -3.55 -8.08
CA PHE A 182 8.61 -2.42 -9.00
C PHE A 182 7.64 -1.42 -8.35
N TYR A 183 8.13 -0.23 -8.00
CA TYR A 183 7.30 0.81 -7.40
C TYR A 183 6.40 1.46 -8.44
N VAL A 184 5.11 1.59 -8.11
CA VAL A 184 4.08 2.29 -8.87
C VAL A 184 3.78 3.59 -8.14
N ALA A 185 4.59 4.61 -8.43
CA ALA A 185 4.49 5.93 -7.85
C ALA A 185 4.36 6.96 -8.99
N PRO A 186 3.12 7.30 -9.40
CA PRO A 186 2.89 8.22 -10.51
C PRO A 186 3.24 9.68 -10.14
N PRO A 187 3.36 10.60 -11.14
CA PRO A 187 3.67 12.01 -10.89
C PRO A 187 2.78 12.68 -9.84
N SER A 188 1.47 12.41 -9.90
CA SER A 188 0.48 12.87 -8.90
C SER A 188 0.77 12.44 -7.46
N SER A 189 1.66 11.48 -7.21
CA SER A 189 2.05 11.09 -5.85
C SER A 189 2.70 12.25 -5.10
N ASN A 190 3.46 13.10 -5.79
CA ASN A 190 4.09 14.27 -5.17
C ASN A 190 3.05 15.33 -4.81
N ASP A 191 2.10 15.59 -5.71
CA ASP A 191 1.00 16.52 -5.48
C ASP A 191 0.16 16.07 -4.28
N LEU A 192 -0.13 14.77 -4.17
CA LEU A 192 -0.89 14.21 -3.05
C LEU A 192 -0.15 14.32 -1.72
N ARG A 193 1.17 14.06 -1.71
CA ARG A 193 2.01 14.28 -0.53
C ARG A 193 2.05 15.75 -0.11
N ALA A 194 2.12 16.67 -1.06
CA ALA A 194 2.07 18.10 -0.78
C ALA A 194 0.74 18.49 -0.13
N ALA A 195 -0.40 18.05 -0.69
CA ALA A 195 -1.72 18.31 -0.13
C ALA A 195 -1.88 17.76 1.31
N VAL A 196 -1.34 16.56 1.59
CA VAL A 196 -1.32 16.01 2.94
C VAL A 196 -0.48 16.87 3.89
N SER A 197 0.70 17.29 3.45
CA SER A 197 1.63 18.08 4.27
C SER A 197 1.09 19.47 4.61
N GLU A 198 0.44 20.15 3.66
CA GLU A 198 -0.15 21.48 3.86
C GLU A 198 -1.23 21.46 4.94
N LEU A 199 -2.02 20.39 5.00
CA LEU A 199 -3.13 20.28 5.96
C LEU A 199 -2.66 19.83 7.36
N MET A 200 -1.55 19.09 7.44
CA MET A 200 -0.92 18.70 8.71
C MET A 200 -0.15 19.85 9.37
N ASN A 201 0.35 20.81 8.56
CA ASN A 201 1.03 22.02 9.00
C ASN A 201 0.37 23.24 8.33
N PRO A 202 -0.87 23.60 8.72
CA PRO A 202 -1.51 24.78 8.17
C PRO A 202 -0.61 25.97 8.48
N THR A 203 -0.01 26.56 7.45
CA THR A 203 0.81 27.75 7.64
C THR A 203 -0.11 28.81 8.24
N GLU A 204 0.25 29.38 9.39
CA GLU A 204 -0.49 30.52 9.96
C GLU A 204 -0.54 31.59 8.87
N ILE A 205 -1.71 31.77 8.26
CA ILE A 205 -1.96 32.91 7.39
C ILE A 205 -1.95 34.09 8.35
N SER A 206 -0.83 34.82 8.35
CA SER A 206 -0.74 36.13 8.98
C SER A 206 -1.79 37.01 8.33
N GLU A 207 -2.88 37.30 9.05
CA GLU A 207 -3.75 38.42 8.76
C GLU A 207 -2.91 39.70 8.95
N ASP A 208 -2.54 40.34 7.84
CA ASP A 208 -2.18 41.76 7.81
C ASP A 208 -3.44 42.63 7.82
#